data_AF-A0AA36MI25-F1
#
_entry.id   AF-A0AA36MI25-F1
#
_cell.length_a   1.000
_cell.length_b   1.000
_cell.length_c   1.000
_cell.angle_alpha   90.00
_cell.angle_beta   90.00
_cell.angle_gamma   90.00
#
_symmetry.space_group_name_H-M   'P 1'
#
loop_
_entity.id
_entity.type
_entity.pdbx_description
1 polymer ?
#
loop_
_entity_poly.entity_id
_entity_poly.type
_entity_poly.pdbx_seq_one_letter_code
_entity_poly.pdbx_strand_id
1 'polypeptide(L)'
;MTIGPKFTQGGQKWHGGVVGKDGCIYGVPSHAEAVLKIDPRTATVSTIGKPIESGVWRPNGKYKYGGGVVAGDGTIYCLPSDADFVLKVVPETEEVTTIGPRFE
;
A
#
# COMPACT_ATOMS: atom_id res chain seq x y z
N MET A 1 -19.49 -9.95 -12.69
CA MET A 1 -19.70 -8.86 -11.72
C MET A 1 -18.32 -8.40 -11.26
N THR A 2 -18.01 -7.11 -11.34
CA THR A 2 -16.76 -6.54 -10.80
C THR A 2 -16.99 -6.02 -9.39
N ILE A 3 -15.99 -6.11 -8.53
CA ILE A 3 -16.02 -5.58 -7.17
C ILE A 3 -15.26 -4.24 -7.16
N GLY A 4 -15.85 -3.21 -6.55
CA GLY A 4 -15.22 -1.90 -6.37
C GLY A 4 -15.47 -0.86 -7.47
N PRO A 5 -14.94 0.37 -7.29
CA PRO A 5 -15.14 1.47 -8.23
C PRO A 5 -14.37 1.26 -9.54
N LYS A 6 -14.82 1.92 -10.61
CA LYS A 6 -14.06 1.97 -11.86
C LYS A 6 -12.82 2.84 -11.68
N PHE A 7 -11.65 2.24 -11.74
CA PHE A 7 -10.42 3.02 -11.78
C PHE A 7 -10.11 3.46 -13.22
N THR A 8 -10.38 4.72 -13.52
CA THR A 8 -10.43 5.26 -14.88
C THR A 8 -9.06 5.45 -15.54
N GLN A 9 -7.98 5.43 -14.77
CA GLN A 9 -6.60 5.53 -15.26
C GLN A 9 -5.81 4.27 -14.90
N GLY A 10 -5.04 3.75 -15.87
CA GLY A 10 -4.07 2.68 -15.67
C GLY A 10 -2.83 3.16 -14.91
N GLY A 11 -1.68 2.53 -15.15
CA GLY A 11 -0.40 3.05 -14.65
C GLY A 11 0.16 2.34 -13.42
N GLN A 12 0.08 1.00 -13.35
CA GLN A 12 0.86 0.20 -12.38
C GLN A 12 0.60 0.59 -10.90
N LYS A 13 -0.66 0.88 -10.57
CA LYS A 13 -1.04 1.50 -9.29
C LYS A 13 -0.65 0.68 -8.06
N TRP A 14 -1.02 -0.60 -8.04
CA TRP A 14 -0.73 -1.50 -6.92
C TRP A 14 -0.09 -2.79 -7.42
N HIS A 15 0.95 -3.28 -6.75
CA HIS A 15 1.66 -4.51 -7.11
C HIS A 15 1.61 -5.53 -5.98
N GLY A 16 1.02 -6.68 -6.24
CA GLY A 16 0.78 -7.68 -5.21
C GLY A 16 -0.22 -7.22 -4.15
N GLY A 17 -0.36 -8.01 -3.10
CA GLY A 17 -1.22 -7.70 -1.98
C GLY A 17 -0.96 -8.63 -0.80
N VAL A 18 -1.35 -8.18 0.39
CA VAL A 18 -1.16 -8.89 1.65
C VAL A 18 -2.50 -9.01 2.37
N VAL A 19 -2.81 -10.20 2.90
CA VAL A 19 -3.99 -10.38 3.73
C VAL A 19 -3.67 -9.87 5.15
N GLY A 20 -4.42 -8.88 5.62
CA GLY A 20 -4.33 -8.39 6.99
C GLY A 20 -5.05 -9.31 7.98
N LYS A 21 -4.76 -9.16 9.28
CA LYS A 21 -5.43 -9.95 10.34
C LYS A 21 -6.94 -9.67 10.44
N ASP A 22 -7.39 -8.51 9.97
CA ASP A 22 -8.80 -8.14 9.87
C ASP A 22 -9.55 -8.88 8.74
N GLY A 23 -8.84 -9.68 7.94
CA GLY A 23 -9.36 -10.42 6.80
C GLY A 23 -9.47 -9.61 5.51
N CYS A 24 -9.10 -8.33 5.52
CA CYS A 24 -9.03 -7.51 4.32
C CYS A 24 -7.74 -7.76 3.55
N ILE A 25 -7.76 -7.47 2.25
CA ILE A 25 -6.58 -7.54 1.38
C ILE A 25 -6.08 -6.12 1.17
N TYR A 26 -4.78 -5.93 1.38
CA TYR A 26 -4.09 -4.66 1.26
C TYR A 26 -3.18 -4.67 0.03
N GLY A 27 -3.52 -3.88 -0.98
CA GLY A 27 -2.72 -3.74 -2.20
C GLY A 27 -1.58 -2.76 -1.99
N VAL A 28 -0.36 -3.21 -2.30
CA VAL A 28 0.87 -2.45 -2.05
C VAL A 28 0.99 -1.30 -3.06
N PRO A 29 1.16 -0.04 -2.61
CA PRO A 29 1.11 1.14 -3.48
C PRO A 29 2.36 1.27 -4.33
N SER A 30 2.32 0.78 -5.56
CA SER A 30 3.44 0.89 -6.49
C SER A 30 3.51 2.29 -7.09
N HIS A 31 2.61 2.65 -8.01
CA HIS A 31 2.45 4.02 -8.53
C HIS A 31 1.31 4.79 -7.87
N ALA A 32 0.43 4.11 -7.12
CA ALA A 32 -0.66 4.76 -6.40
C ALA A 32 -0.16 5.70 -5.30
N GLU A 33 -0.99 6.67 -4.94
CA GLU A 33 -0.74 7.58 -3.82
C GLU A 33 -1.14 6.97 -2.48
N ALA A 34 -1.94 5.90 -2.47
CA ALA A 34 -2.49 5.31 -1.24
C ALA A 34 -2.54 3.79 -1.33
N VAL A 35 -2.60 3.13 -0.18
CA VAL A 35 -2.76 1.66 -0.08
C VAL A 35 -4.18 1.29 -0.49
N LEU A 36 -4.34 0.25 -1.31
CA LEU A 36 -5.66 -0.29 -1.65
C LEU A 36 -6.15 -1.14 -0.49
N LYS A 37 -7.40 -0.99 -0.07
CA LYS A 37 -8.07 -1.90 0.86
C LYS A 37 -9.22 -2.59 0.14
N ILE A 38 -9.29 -3.91 0.27
CA ILE A 38 -10.36 -4.74 -0.30
C ILE A 38 -10.95 -5.55 0.85
N ASP A 39 -12.23 -5.38 1.13
CA ASP A 39 -12.97 -6.28 2.03
C ASP A 39 -13.72 -7.31 1.18
N PRO A 40 -13.26 -8.58 1.15
CA PRO A 40 -13.90 -9.61 0.33
C PRO A 40 -15.26 -10.04 0.86
N ARG A 41 -15.58 -9.77 2.14
CA ARG A 41 -16.85 -10.18 2.77
C ARG A 41 -18.00 -9.28 2.33
N THR A 42 -17.70 -7.99 2.13
CA THR A 42 -18.68 -6.97 1.75
C THR A 42 -18.56 -6.55 0.28
N ALA A 43 -17.57 -7.09 -0.44
CA ALA A 43 -17.25 -6.68 -1.80
C ALA A 43 -17.02 -5.16 -1.90
N THR A 44 -16.34 -4.59 -0.91
CA THR A 44 -15.99 -3.16 -0.89
C THR A 44 -14.50 -2.96 -1.19
N VAL A 45 -14.21 -1.87 -1.89
CA VAL A 45 -12.85 -1.49 -2.28
C VAL A 45 -12.70 -0.01 -2.00
N SER A 46 -11.67 0.34 -1.24
CA SER A 46 -11.34 1.71 -0.84
C SER A 46 -9.81 1.91 -0.85
N THR A 47 -9.37 3.10 -0.50
CA THR A 47 -7.96 3.41 -0.28
C THR A 47 -7.78 4.00 1.11
N ILE A 48 -6.65 3.70 1.75
CA ILE A 48 -6.32 4.19 3.09
C ILE A 48 -4.96 4.89 3.12
N GLY A 49 -4.78 5.76 4.11
CA GLY A 49 -3.59 6.58 4.27
C GLY A 49 -3.62 7.91 3.51
N LYS A 50 -2.62 8.75 3.78
CA LYS A 50 -2.35 9.99 3.06
C LYS A 50 -1.54 9.70 1.78
N PRO A 51 -1.43 10.66 0.84
CA PRO A 51 -0.55 10.51 -0.31
C PRO A 51 0.87 10.12 0.09
N ILE A 52 1.35 9.01 -0.48
CA ILE A 52 2.66 8.42 -0.19
C ILE A 52 3.65 8.94 -1.22
N GLU A 53 4.69 9.59 -0.72
CA GLU A 53 5.77 10.14 -1.53
C GLU A 53 6.62 9.04 -2.16
N SER A 54 7.15 9.32 -3.36
CA SER A 54 7.99 8.35 -4.07
C SER A 54 9.46 8.38 -3.67
N GLY A 55 9.83 9.28 -2.77
CA GLY A 55 11.22 9.50 -2.35
C GLY A 55 11.90 10.62 -3.13
N VAL A 56 13.08 11.03 -2.70
CA VAL A 56 13.79 12.21 -3.27
C VAL A 56 14.26 12.04 -4.71
N TRP A 57 14.49 10.80 -5.16
CA TRP A 57 15.11 10.50 -6.45
C TRP A 57 14.06 10.23 -7.54
N ARG A 58 12.78 10.26 -7.17
CA ARG A 58 11.65 9.92 -8.03
C ARG A 58 10.51 10.93 -7.82
N PRO A 59 9.93 11.50 -8.88
CA PRO A 59 8.72 12.29 -8.76
C PRO A 59 7.58 11.48 -8.13
N ASN A 60 6.67 12.15 -7.43
CA ASN A 60 5.46 11.52 -6.88
C ASN A 60 4.61 10.87 -7.99
N GLY A 61 3.88 9.80 -7.62
CA GLY A 61 3.10 8.99 -8.57
C GLY A 61 3.95 8.02 -9.42
N LYS A 62 5.21 7.79 -9.05
CA LYS A 62 6.08 6.77 -9.66
C LYS A 62 6.22 5.55 -8.76
N TYR A 63 6.96 4.56 -9.25
CA TYR A 63 7.21 3.29 -8.59
C TYR A 63 7.80 3.51 -7.19
N LYS A 64 7.30 2.78 -6.19
CA LYS A 64 7.69 2.92 -4.77
C LYS A 64 8.02 1.59 -4.13
N TYR A 65 7.04 0.69 -4.14
CA TYR A 65 7.09 -0.60 -3.47
C TYR A 65 6.71 -1.70 -4.46
N GLY A 66 7.37 -2.85 -4.36
CA GLY A 66 7.11 -4.03 -5.20
C GLY A 66 6.23 -5.09 -4.53
N GLY A 67 6.14 -5.07 -3.20
CA GLY A 67 5.41 -6.05 -2.42
C GLY A 67 5.44 -5.72 -0.93
N GLY A 68 4.76 -6.55 -0.15
CA GLY A 68 4.70 -6.40 1.30
C GLY A 68 4.55 -7.75 1.98
N VAL A 69 4.78 -7.75 3.29
CA VAL A 69 4.71 -8.94 4.15
C VAL A 69 4.04 -8.58 5.47
N VAL A 70 3.26 -9.52 6.00
CA VAL A 70 2.66 -9.39 7.34
C VAL A 70 3.64 -9.90 8.39
N ALA A 71 3.90 -9.08 9.41
CA ALA A 71 4.69 -9.47 10.58
C ALA A 71 3.82 -10.21 11.61
N GLY A 72 4.46 -10.82 12.62
CA GLY A 72 3.75 -11.61 13.64
C GLY A 72 2.75 -10.80 14.47
N ASP A 73 2.97 -9.50 14.61
CA ASP A 73 2.06 -8.56 15.28
C ASP A 73 0.81 -8.24 14.42
N GLY A 74 0.83 -8.52 13.12
CA GLY A 74 -0.26 -8.21 12.18
C GLY A 74 -0.01 -6.97 11.33
N THR A 75 1.05 -6.22 11.63
CA THR A 75 1.47 -5.06 10.84
C THR A 75 1.97 -5.53 9.48
N ILE A 76 1.58 -4.82 8.42
CA ILE A 76 2.06 -5.07 7.06
C ILE A 76 3.21 -4.11 6.77
N TYR A 77 4.33 -4.65 6.29
CA TYR A 77 5.51 -3.88 5.89
C TYR A 77 5.73 -4.02 4.38
N CYS A 78 5.83 -2.90 3.68
CA CYS A 78 6.19 -2.88 2.26
C CYS A 78 7.65 -2.47 2.10
N LEU A 79 8.44 -3.30 1.42
CA LEU A 79 9.86 -3.06 1.23
C LEU A 79 10.05 -1.95 0.18
N PRO A 80 10.83 -0.90 0.49
CA PRO A 80 11.09 0.16 -0.46
C PRO A 80 11.91 -0.41 -1.62
N SER A 81 11.40 -0.21 -2.83
CA SER A 81 12.16 -0.49 -4.05
C SER A 81 12.80 0.80 -4.58
N ASP A 82 11.99 1.84 -4.72
CA ASP A 82 12.40 3.18 -5.18
C ASP A 82 11.97 4.28 -4.19
N ALA A 83 11.24 3.93 -3.13
CA ALA A 83 10.86 4.83 -2.05
C ALA A 83 12.02 5.04 -1.05
N ASP A 84 11.99 6.15 -0.32
CA ASP A 84 13.05 6.47 0.65
C ASP A 84 12.97 5.65 1.95
N PHE A 85 11.79 5.13 2.30
CA PHE A 85 11.52 4.52 3.60
C PHE A 85 10.64 3.27 3.49
N VAL A 86 10.68 2.41 4.51
CA VAL A 86 9.77 1.26 4.61
C VAL A 86 8.35 1.77 4.90
N LEU A 87 7.34 1.27 4.17
CA LEU A 87 5.95 1.56 4.47
C LEU A 87 5.43 0.60 5.53
N LYS A 88 4.82 1.15 6.58
CA LYS A 88 4.11 0.43 7.64
C LYS A 88 2.63 0.67 7.48
N VAL A 89 1.85 -0.41 7.44
CA VAL A 89 0.39 -0.38 7.40
C VAL A 89 -0.14 -1.20 8.58
N VAL A 90 -0.99 -0.60 9.41
CA VAL A 90 -1.64 -1.26 10.54
C VAL A 90 -3.09 -1.54 10.16
N PRO A 91 -3.46 -2.79 9.81
CA PRO A 91 -4.81 -3.13 9.32
C PRO A 91 -5.94 -2.69 10.25
N GLU A 92 -5.75 -2.85 11.56
CA GLU A 92 -6.77 -2.63 12.58
C GLU A 92 -7.14 -1.15 12.75
N THR A 93 -6.18 -0.25 12.55
CA THR A 93 -6.37 1.20 12.70
C THR A 93 -6.38 1.94 11.36
N GLU A 94 -6.09 1.23 10.26
CA GLU A 94 -5.86 1.78 8.93
C GLU A 94 -4.74 2.84 8.89
N GLU A 95 -3.86 2.85 9.89
CA GLU A 95 -2.74 3.77 9.94
C GLU A 95 -1.70 3.37 8.89
N VAL A 96 -1.26 4.34 8.10
CA VAL A 96 -0.22 4.21 7.08
C VAL A 96 0.88 5.22 7.38
N THR A 97 2.07 4.74 7.70
CA THR A 97 3.25 5.56 8.04
C THR A 97 4.50 5.01 7.39
N THR A 98 5.57 5.80 7.34
CA THR A 98 6.90 5.35 6.94
C THR A 98 7.80 5.22 8.18
N ILE A 99 8.74 4.27 8.14
CA ILE A 99 9.69 4.04 9.24
C ILE A 99 11.12 3.85 8.73
N GLY A 100 12.06 4.00 9.65
CA GLY A 100 13.48 3.74 9.45
C GLY A 100 14.27 5.01 9.14
N PRO A 101 15.60 4.96 9.33
CA PRO A 101 16.48 6.04 8.88
C PRO A 101 16.58 6.01 7.35
N ARG A 102 17.10 7.09 6.81
CA ARG A 102 17.56 7.13 5.43
C ARG A 102 18.99 6.58 5.36
N PHE A 103 19.24 5.66 4.43
CA PHE A 103 20.58 5.17 4.14
C PHE A 103 21.15 5.99 2.97
N GLU A 104 22.42 6.41 3.09
CA GLU A 104 23.18 7.12 2.05
C GLU A 104 24.18 6.18 1.36
#